data_AF-A0A5N6W413-F1
#
_entry.id   AF-A0A5N6W413-F1
#
_cell.length_a   1.000
_cell.length_b   1.000
_cell.length_c   1.000
_cell.angle_alpha   90.00
_cell.angle_beta   90.00
_cell.angle_gamma   90.00
#
_symmetry.space_group_name_H-M   'P 1'
#
loop_
_entity.id
_entity.type
_entity.pdbx_description
1 polymer ?
#
loop_
_entity_poly.entity_id
_entity_poly.type
_entity_poly.pdbx_seq_one_letter_code
_entity_poly.pdbx_strand_id
1 'polypeptide(L)'
;MFELTFRYEQGGAAAITNDAQLVERSGLNSGKIEFLDNPRNKSEDPNAWTVYQVAKLNTPVAVVPMDITRNGLMDIVVCHDFGDTMIQANMQGGHISWFENPGRDNLKPDVKWTQHYIGRWPAMHRLQAGYFTQRAKGPAGLDSLLVSSREGVSWLYYDDGRWKREQIGTGEQRLPDQLDDSISPGSGDHWGTGSADIGKIGGDTFAYVAAMEPFHSTAITVYIKDNHPIYGRTWRRHVLDNQRNNRVETPTRNFCGNGRNDLVSISYNVKDYYREANPQVALYKNEVCQPPRPRARIVGTLWGNEGMVYLPDPRKMKKNDGPVSRDLIMVANYNIRVEVYPPGSQLRPDGEEGIKVLYGSIGDVDGELKPLWKKPFPRRYNLKTSGGDLSVSQTTGAVILRLKHNGEPTRHWCPQEKVPVENLFNMDDVGLGKLDLKFIQVKDTWWGADFGDAHFFNMTGFHFRFLENKQNIAHMQFWIAGPNVDCRLHDHSDNSFKELHTCLSQGSSQHKETCQGGMWAPKEKYYNEPLDEIKRRRDKCSQGGHKGCQGPCLEDYLEHCPLQPLQEHGRIWHADHYGQTVYRKNKTVSYPGHTWIAGPGPHVDVWMALEFDGKLQL
;
A
#
# COMPACT_ATOMS: atom_id res chain seq x y z
N MET A 1 5.38 -7.61 -1.04
CA MET A 1 6.21 -8.54 -1.82
C MET A 1 5.84 -9.90 -1.27
N PHE A 2 5.16 -10.70 -2.09
CA PHE A 2 4.69 -12.02 -1.72
C PHE A 2 5.87 -12.97 -1.95
N GLU A 3 6.31 -13.66 -0.89
CA GLU A 3 7.31 -14.73 -0.98
C GLU A 3 6.49 -16.02 -1.09
N LEU A 4 6.74 -16.80 -2.15
CA LEU A 4 5.93 -17.93 -2.56
C LEU A 4 6.88 -19.01 -3.06
N THR A 5 7.10 -20.06 -2.27
CA THR A 5 7.90 -21.22 -2.66
C THR A 5 6.96 -22.39 -2.94
N PHE A 6 6.61 -22.62 -4.20
CA PHE A 6 5.84 -23.80 -4.59
C PHE A 6 6.77 -24.99 -4.82
N ARG A 7 6.46 -26.13 -4.19
CA ARG A 7 7.10 -27.44 -4.42
C ARG A 7 6.08 -28.36 -5.08
N TYR A 8 6.35 -28.79 -6.31
CA TYR A 8 5.50 -29.66 -7.12
C TYR A 8 5.65 -31.11 -6.69
N GLU A 9 4.91 -32.00 -7.34
CA GLU A 9 4.34 -33.21 -6.76
C GLU A 9 4.78 -34.55 -7.35
N GLN A 10 5.60 -34.67 -8.40
CA GLN A 10 6.35 -35.90 -8.73
C GLN A 10 7.35 -35.61 -9.84
N GLY A 11 8.66 -35.48 -9.61
CA GLY A 11 9.59 -35.37 -10.75
C GLY A 11 10.81 -34.50 -10.55
N GLY A 12 11.75 -35.05 -9.77
CA GLY A 12 12.93 -34.31 -9.34
C GLY A 12 12.61 -33.33 -8.22
N ALA A 13 13.58 -33.11 -7.34
CA ALA A 13 13.46 -32.14 -6.26
C ALA A 13 14.68 -31.22 -6.28
N ALA A 14 14.45 -29.96 -5.94
CA ALA A 14 15.51 -29.00 -5.67
C ALA A 14 15.36 -28.38 -4.28
N ALA A 15 16.47 -28.22 -3.57
CA ALA A 15 16.52 -27.59 -2.26
C ALA A 15 17.69 -26.60 -2.14
N ILE A 16 17.58 -25.66 -1.21
CA ILE A 16 18.59 -24.62 -0.96
C ILE A 16 19.07 -24.67 0.49
N THR A 17 20.38 -24.63 0.68
CA THR A 17 21.08 -24.65 1.98
C THR A 17 21.16 -23.25 2.62
N ASN A 18 21.38 -23.19 3.95
CA ASN A 18 21.27 -21.95 4.74
C ASN A 18 22.30 -20.85 4.42
N ASP A 19 23.36 -21.13 3.67
CA ASP A 19 24.41 -20.17 3.34
C ASP A 19 24.25 -19.46 1.98
N ALA A 20 23.02 -19.39 1.46
CA ALA A 20 22.64 -18.60 0.28
C ALA A 20 23.21 -19.02 -1.08
N GLN A 21 23.75 -20.23 -1.24
CA GLN A 21 24.72 -20.42 -2.33
C GLN A 21 24.68 -21.79 -3.02
N LEU A 22 23.65 -22.63 -2.89
CA LEU A 22 23.72 -24.01 -3.41
C LEU A 22 22.37 -24.50 -3.97
N VAL A 23 22.44 -25.31 -5.03
CA VAL A 23 21.28 -26.01 -5.60
C VAL A 23 21.56 -27.50 -5.58
N GLU A 24 20.70 -28.26 -4.92
CA GLU A 24 20.69 -29.72 -5.03
C GLU A 24 19.66 -30.12 -6.08
N ARG A 25 19.93 -31.16 -6.88
CA ARG A 25 18.93 -31.72 -7.79
C ARG A 25 18.89 -33.24 -7.73
N SER A 26 17.67 -33.77 -7.80
CA SER A 26 17.39 -35.17 -8.13
C SER A 26 16.56 -35.24 -9.40
N GLY A 27 16.68 -36.32 -10.15
CA GLY A 27 15.72 -36.67 -11.19
C GLY A 27 15.29 -38.11 -10.98
N LEU A 28 13.97 -38.37 -10.95
CA LEU A 28 13.42 -39.72 -10.70
C LEU A 28 14.06 -40.75 -11.63
N ASN A 29 14.17 -40.42 -12.92
CA ASN A 29 14.73 -41.29 -13.95
C ASN A 29 16.27 -41.33 -13.99
N SER A 30 16.95 -40.24 -13.62
CA SER A 30 18.42 -40.19 -13.68
C SER A 30 19.05 -40.92 -12.48
N GLY A 31 18.34 -40.90 -11.36
CA GLY A 31 18.80 -41.43 -10.08
C GLY A 31 19.94 -40.62 -9.45
N LYS A 32 20.45 -39.59 -10.12
CA LYS A 32 21.58 -38.81 -9.63
C LYS A 32 21.11 -37.77 -8.63
N ILE A 33 21.78 -37.72 -7.48
CA ILE A 33 21.70 -36.61 -6.53
C ILE A 33 22.96 -35.80 -6.72
N GLU A 34 22.79 -34.54 -7.12
CA GLU A 34 23.90 -33.67 -7.50
C GLU A 34 23.87 -32.39 -6.67
N PHE A 35 25.06 -31.97 -6.27
CA PHE A 35 25.36 -30.74 -5.55
C PHE A 35 26.00 -29.76 -6.51
N LEU A 36 25.34 -28.63 -6.78
CA LEU A 36 25.83 -27.58 -7.66
C LEU A 36 26.48 -26.48 -6.81
N ASP A 37 27.80 -26.38 -6.86
CA ASP A 37 28.59 -25.36 -6.14
C ASP A 37 28.51 -24.02 -6.88
N ASN A 38 27.99 -22.99 -6.21
CA ASN A 38 27.79 -21.67 -6.82
C ASN A 38 29.16 -21.02 -7.14
N PRO A 39 29.36 -20.58 -8.39
CA PRO A 39 30.64 -20.05 -8.85
C PRO A 39 31.13 -18.84 -8.07
N ARG A 40 30.24 -18.05 -7.43
CA ARG A 40 30.62 -16.90 -6.59
C ARG A 40 31.59 -17.29 -5.46
N ASN A 41 31.66 -18.57 -5.10
CA ASN A 41 32.58 -19.07 -4.09
C ASN A 41 34.04 -19.21 -4.53
N LYS A 42 34.29 -19.38 -5.84
CA LYS A 42 35.61 -19.78 -6.36
C LYS A 42 35.99 -19.11 -7.69
N SER A 43 35.07 -18.44 -8.37
CA SER A 43 35.21 -17.95 -9.73
C SER A 43 34.61 -16.55 -9.90
N GLU A 44 35.30 -15.71 -10.67
CA GLU A 44 34.74 -14.45 -11.16
C GLU A 44 33.71 -14.66 -12.29
N ASP A 45 33.72 -15.82 -12.95
CA ASP A 45 32.72 -16.19 -13.96
C ASP A 45 31.44 -16.70 -13.28
N PRO A 46 30.32 -15.95 -13.32
CA PRO A 46 29.06 -16.33 -12.69
C PRO A 46 28.37 -17.54 -13.34
N ASN A 47 28.89 -18.05 -14.46
CA ASN A 47 28.34 -19.22 -15.17
C ASN A 47 29.11 -20.52 -14.86
N ALA A 48 30.23 -20.47 -14.13
CA ALA A 48 31.12 -21.61 -13.87
C ALA A 48 30.64 -22.55 -12.74
N TRP A 49 29.37 -22.97 -12.76
CA TRP A 49 28.81 -23.89 -11.78
C TRP A 49 29.50 -25.25 -11.83
N THR A 50 30.06 -25.69 -10.71
CA THR A 50 30.70 -27.01 -10.61
C THR A 50 29.72 -28.01 -10.01
N VAL A 51 29.54 -29.14 -10.68
CA VAL A 51 28.61 -30.20 -10.27
C VAL A 51 29.38 -31.32 -9.58
N TYR A 52 28.93 -31.71 -8.40
CA TYR A 52 29.45 -32.83 -7.63
C TYR A 52 28.35 -33.86 -7.41
N GLN A 53 28.61 -35.14 -7.66
CA GLN A 53 27.60 -36.18 -7.43
C GLN A 53 27.62 -36.62 -5.96
N VAL A 54 26.55 -36.33 -5.23
CA VAL A 54 26.35 -36.76 -3.83
C VAL A 54 26.11 -38.27 -3.78
N ALA A 55 25.17 -38.75 -4.58
CA ALA A 55 24.77 -40.14 -4.64
C ALA A 55 24.15 -40.51 -5.99
N LYS A 56 24.03 -41.82 -6.24
CA LYS A 56 23.17 -42.36 -7.30
C LYS A 56 22.24 -43.37 -6.67
N LEU A 57 20.96 -43.05 -6.64
CA LEU A 57 19.89 -43.77 -5.98
C LEU A 57 18.85 -44.19 -7.01
N ASN A 58 18.12 -45.26 -6.73
CA ASN A 58 17.02 -45.68 -7.57
C ASN A 58 15.78 -44.83 -7.25
N THR A 59 15.11 -44.29 -8.28
CA THR A 59 13.87 -43.49 -8.15
C THR A 59 13.82 -42.55 -6.93
N PRO A 60 14.80 -41.62 -6.78
CA PRO A 60 14.77 -40.64 -5.69
C PRO A 60 13.66 -39.61 -5.92
N VAL A 61 13.02 -39.18 -4.83
CA VAL A 61 11.91 -38.22 -4.89
C VAL A 61 12.27 -36.93 -4.14
N ALA A 62 12.02 -36.83 -2.84
CA ALA A 62 12.26 -35.62 -2.07
C ALA A 62 13.70 -35.54 -1.56
N VAL A 63 14.25 -34.32 -1.59
CA VAL A 63 15.58 -33.97 -1.10
C VAL A 63 15.44 -32.80 -0.13
N VAL A 64 16.04 -32.89 1.06
CA VAL A 64 15.99 -31.85 2.08
C VAL A 64 17.34 -31.67 2.76
N PRO A 65 17.86 -30.43 2.84
CA PRO A 65 19.11 -30.16 3.52
C PRO A 65 18.87 -29.91 5.02
N MET A 66 19.77 -30.40 5.87
CA MET A 66 19.82 -30.10 7.30
C MET A 66 21.25 -30.24 7.83
N ASP A 67 21.69 -29.37 8.73
CA ASP A 67 22.94 -29.57 9.47
C ASP A 67 22.72 -30.62 10.58
N ILE A 68 22.86 -31.90 10.20
CA ILE A 68 22.62 -33.05 11.09
C ILE A 68 23.80 -33.20 12.03
N THR A 69 25.02 -33.04 11.49
CA THR A 69 26.28 -33.19 12.23
C THR A 69 26.61 -31.99 13.12
N ARG A 70 25.92 -30.86 12.98
CA ARG A 70 26.10 -29.61 13.75
C ARG A 70 27.47 -28.98 13.56
N ASN A 71 28.06 -29.19 12.39
CA ASN A 71 29.36 -28.63 12.04
C ASN A 71 29.23 -27.36 11.16
N GLY A 72 28.01 -26.87 10.95
CA GLY A 72 27.71 -25.74 10.08
C GLY A 72 27.62 -26.11 8.60
N LEU A 73 27.78 -27.38 8.23
CA LEU A 73 27.62 -27.87 6.87
C LEU A 73 26.25 -28.52 6.73
N MET A 74 25.55 -28.21 5.65
CA MET A 74 24.26 -28.84 5.38
C MET A 74 24.48 -30.23 4.79
N ASP A 75 24.01 -31.24 5.52
CA ASP A 75 23.88 -32.63 5.06
C ASP A 75 22.59 -32.78 4.24
N ILE A 76 22.48 -33.85 3.46
CA ILE A 76 21.37 -34.04 2.52
C ILE A 76 20.53 -35.25 2.93
N VAL A 77 19.23 -35.09 3.15
CA VAL A 77 18.27 -36.18 3.40
C VAL A 77 17.48 -36.47 2.13
N VAL A 78 17.42 -37.74 1.71
CA VAL A 78 16.74 -38.16 0.48
C VAL A 78 15.81 -39.35 0.75
N CYS A 79 14.60 -39.31 0.19
CA CYS A 79 13.81 -40.53 0.03
C CYS A 79 13.99 -41.14 -1.37
N HIS A 80 14.14 -42.46 -1.42
CA HIS A 80 14.46 -43.21 -2.64
C HIS A 80 13.80 -44.59 -2.68
N ASP A 81 13.98 -45.26 -3.81
CA ASP A 81 13.27 -46.49 -4.19
C ASP A 81 11.75 -46.30 -4.16
N PHE A 82 11.26 -45.20 -4.74
CA PHE A 82 9.83 -44.93 -4.80
C PHE A 82 9.09 -45.88 -5.74
N GLY A 83 9.71 -46.28 -6.85
CA GLY A 83 9.04 -46.88 -8.01
C GLY A 83 8.92 -45.87 -9.16
N ASP A 84 8.49 -46.33 -10.34
CA ASP A 84 8.52 -45.50 -11.55
C ASP A 84 7.37 -44.47 -11.58
N THR A 85 6.22 -44.83 -11.00
CA THR A 85 5.01 -44.00 -10.94
C THR A 85 4.25 -44.29 -9.64
N MET A 86 3.20 -43.51 -9.33
CA MET A 86 2.32 -43.82 -8.18
C MET A 86 1.61 -45.18 -8.33
N ILE A 87 1.38 -45.64 -9.56
CA ILE A 87 0.73 -46.93 -9.88
C ILE A 87 1.73 -48.07 -9.68
N GLN A 88 3.00 -47.82 -10.02
CA GLN A 88 4.10 -48.78 -9.94
C GLN A 88 5.01 -48.50 -8.74
N ALA A 89 4.42 -48.05 -7.64
CA ALA A 89 5.16 -47.76 -6.43
C ALA A 89 5.82 -49.04 -5.89
N ASN A 90 7.09 -48.95 -5.52
CA ASN A 90 7.84 -50.05 -4.92
C ASN A 90 7.43 -50.20 -3.45
N MET A 91 6.57 -51.19 -3.18
CA MET A 91 6.11 -51.47 -1.82
C MET A 91 7.23 -51.91 -0.87
N GLN A 92 8.34 -52.43 -1.40
CA GLN A 92 9.55 -52.78 -0.64
C GLN A 92 10.52 -51.60 -0.48
N GLY A 93 10.29 -50.49 -1.19
CA GLY A 93 11.13 -49.30 -1.18
C GLY A 93 10.61 -48.20 -0.25
N GLY A 94 10.83 -46.94 -0.65
CA GLY A 94 10.54 -45.76 0.17
C GLY A 94 11.52 -45.58 1.34
N HIS A 95 12.79 -45.87 1.08
CA HIS A 95 13.88 -45.70 2.04
C HIS A 95 14.20 -44.22 2.24
N ILE A 96 14.66 -43.87 3.43
CA ILE A 96 15.12 -42.53 3.82
C ILE A 96 16.56 -42.66 4.30
N SER A 97 17.46 -41.95 3.65
CA SER A 97 18.88 -41.89 4.00
C SER A 97 19.32 -40.43 4.10
N TRP A 98 20.33 -40.15 4.93
CA TRP A 98 21.06 -38.89 4.86
C TRP A 98 22.50 -39.09 4.39
N PHE A 99 23.06 -38.06 3.77
CA PHE A 99 24.38 -38.04 3.16
C PHE A 99 25.19 -36.95 3.82
N GLU A 100 26.30 -37.35 4.42
CA GLU A 100 27.17 -36.48 5.20
C GLU A 100 28.00 -35.58 4.30
N ASN A 101 27.92 -34.28 4.54
CA ASN A 101 28.67 -33.30 3.78
C ASN A 101 30.16 -33.37 4.15
N PRO A 102 31.05 -33.74 3.21
CA PRO A 102 32.47 -33.92 3.51
C PRO A 102 33.22 -32.59 3.70
N GLY A 103 32.53 -31.45 3.53
CA GLY A 103 33.14 -30.13 3.48
C GLY A 103 33.67 -29.80 2.09
N ARG A 104 33.68 -28.50 1.78
CA ARG A 104 33.99 -27.97 0.44
C ARG A 104 35.37 -28.40 -0.08
N ASP A 105 36.36 -28.47 0.80
CA ASP A 105 37.74 -28.83 0.42
C ASP A 105 37.89 -30.32 0.06
N ASN A 106 36.91 -31.14 0.44
CA ASN A 106 36.89 -32.58 0.16
C ASN A 106 35.92 -32.95 -0.97
N LEU A 107 35.24 -31.98 -1.58
CA LEU A 107 34.35 -32.22 -2.72
C LEU A 107 35.16 -32.65 -3.94
N LYS A 108 34.86 -33.85 -4.46
CA LYS A 108 35.48 -34.41 -5.68
C LYS A 108 34.37 -34.91 -6.61
N PRO A 109 34.45 -34.68 -7.94
CA PRO A 109 33.37 -35.02 -8.87
C PRO A 109 32.87 -36.46 -8.79
N ASP A 110 33.77 -37.40 -8.50
CA ASP A 110 33.49 -38.85 -8.51
C ASP A 110 33.39 -39.50 -7.12
N VAL A 111 33.48 -38.72 -6.04
CA VAL A 111 33.41 -39.25 -4.67
C VAL A 111 32.02 -39.00 -4.09
N LYS A 112 31.30 -40.09 -3.83
CA LYS A 112 30.00 -40.06 -3.17
C LYS A 112 30.15 -39.68 -1.70
N TRP A 113 29.15 -38.99 -1.18
CA TRP A 113 29.08 -38.66 0.24
C TRP A 113 28.77 -39.90 1.07
N THR A 114 29.19 -39.90 2.34
CA THR A 114 28.93 -41.01 3.26
C THR A 114 27.43 -41.12 3.50
N GLN A 115 26.84 -42.27 3.18
CA GLN A 115 25.43 -42.54 3.34
C GLN A 115 25.13 -43.14 4.73
N HIS A 116 24.06 -42.66 5.35
CA HIS A 116 23.56 -43.11 6.64
C HIS A 116 22.06 -43.38 6.53
N TYR A 117 21.62 -44.57 6.94
CA TYR A 117 20.21 -44.97 6.85
C TYR A 117 19.39 -44.43 8.03
N ILE A 118 18.20 -43.90 7.75
CA ILE A 118 17.27 -43.38 8.77
C ILE A 118 16.11 -44.35 8.99
N GLY A 119 15.42 -44.76 7.91
CA GLY A 119 14.20 -45.54 8.02
C GLY A 119 13.51 -45.76 6.68
N ARG A 120 12.27 -46.26 6.70
CA ARG A 120 11.51 -46.58 5.50
C ARG A 120 10.00 -46.46 5.74
N TRP A 121 9.29 -45.99 4.72
CA TRP A 121 7.85 -46.13 4.58
C TRP A 121 7.50 -46.38 3.11
N PRO A 122 6.64 -47.37 2.77
CA PRO A 122 6.29 -47.63 1.37
C PRO A 122 5.81 -46.37 0.65
N ALA A 123 6.27 -46.19 -0.59
CA ALA A 123 5.95 -45.03 -1.43
C ALA A 123 6.27 -43.66 -0.77
N MET A 124 7.32 -43.58 0.06
CA MET A 124 7.76 -42.32 0.68
C MET A 124 8.01 -41.25 -0.39
N HIS A 125 7.24 -40.16 -0.30
CA HIS A 125 7.12 -39.20 -1.38
C HIS A 125 7.60 -37.79 -0.99
N ARG A 126 7.31 -37.30 0.22
CA ARG A 126 7.76 -35.99 0.72
C ARG A 126 8.30 -36.13 2.14
N LEU A 127 9.30 -35.31 2.46
CA LEU A 127 9.88 -35.20 3.79
C LEU A 127 10.33 -33.76 4.04
N GLN A 128 10.49 -33.41 5.31
CA GLN A 128 11.08 -32.15 5.75
C GLN A 128 11.89 -32.39 7.03
N ALA A 129 13.02 -31.71 7.17
CA ALA A 129 13.86 -31.73 8.35
C ALA A 129 13.65 -30.44 9.15
N GLY A 130 13.65 -30.55 10.48
CA GLY A 130 13.38 -29.43 11.37
C GLY A 130 13.28 -29.87 12.83
N TYR A 131 13.04 -28.91 13.70
CA TYR A 131 12.93 -29.08 15.15
C TYR A 131 11.46 -29.12 15.57
N PHE A 132 10.79 -30.25 15.34
CA PHE A 132 9.34 -30.33 15.52
C PHE A 132 8.88 -30.56 16.97
N THR A 133 9.66 -31.26 17.81
CA THR A 133 9.23 -31.61 19.19
C THR A 133 10.25 -31.26 20.28
N GLN A 134 11.47 -30.83 19.91
CA GLN A 134 12.60 -30.67 20.82
C GLN A 134 13.06 -29.20 20.90
N ARG A 135 12.58 -28.45 21.91
CA ARG A 135 12.86 -27.00 22.08
C ARG A 135 14.34 -26.67 22.29
N ALA A 136 15.10 -27.55 22.95
CA ALA A 136 16.48 -27.27 23.38
C ALA A 136 17.51 -27.16 22.23
N LYS A 137 17.08 -27.27 20.98
CA LYS A 137 17.97 -27.45 19.82
C LYS A 137 17.70 -26.49 18.65
N GLY A 138 16.67 -25.64 18.71
CA GLY A 138 16.29 -24.71 17.63
C GLY A 138 16.40 -23.22 18.01
N PRO A 139 16.63 -22.30 17.05
CA PRO A 139 16.92 -20.88 17.32
C PRO A 139 15.71 -19.98 17.66
N ALA A 140 14.46 -20.47 17.59
CA ALA A 140 13.27 -19.61 17.78
C ALA A 140 11.99 -20.30 18.32
N GLY A 141 12.03 -21.59 18.66
CA GLY A 141 10.84 -22.37 19.02
C GLY A 141 10.81 -23.71 18.30
N LEU A 142 9.62 -24.34 18.24
CA LEU A 142 9.39 -25.55 17.46
C LEU A 142 8.93 -25.19 16.05
N ASP A 143 9.44 -25.92 15.06
CA ASP A 143 8.95 -25.85 13.70
C ASP A 143 7.55 -26.47 13.60
N SER A 144 6.83 -26.13 12.55
CA SER A 144 5.51 -26.68 12.24
C SER A 144 5.42 -27.11 10.78
N LEU A 145 4.39 -27.88 10.42
CA LEU A 145 4.21 -28.44 9.10
C LEU A 145 2.91 -27.92 8.48
N LEU A 146 2.99 -27.47 7.23
CA LEU A 146 1.83 -27.27 6.39
C LEU A 146 1.72 -28.49 5.46
N VAL A 147 0.62 -29.22 5.55
CA VAL A 147 0.39 -30.46 4.80
C VAL A 147 -0.72 -30.24 3.79
N SER A 148 -0.38 -30.45 2.51
CA SER A 148 -1.33 -30.44 1.39
C SER A 148 -1.64 -31.88 0.99
N SER A 149 -2.92 -32.19 0.81
CA SER A 149 -3.40 -33.51 0.41
C SER A 149 -4.82 -33.43 -0.18
N ARG A 150 -5.42 -34.59 -0.44
CA ARG A 150 -6.87 -34.71 -0.74
C ARG A 150 -7.78 -34.17 0.36
N GLU A 151 -7.29 -33.99 1.59
CA GLU A 151 -8.02 -33.33 2.69
C GLU A 151 -7.93 -31.80 2.66
N GLY A 152 -7.25 -31.25 1.64
CA GLY A 152 -6.91 -29.84 1.50
C GLY A 152 -5.61 -29.48 2.21
N VAL A 153 -5.59 -28.30 2.86
CA VAL A 153 -4.42 -27.80 3.59
C VAL A 153 -4.67 -27.86 5.10
N SER A 154 -3.75 -28.48 5.84
CA SER A 154 -3.75 -28.53 7.30
C SER A 154 -2.43 -28.05 7.89
N TRP A 155 -2.50 -27.31 8.98
CA TRP A 155 -1.36 -26.92 9.80
C TRP A 155 -1.20 -27.88 10.98
N LEU A 156 -0.05 -28.54 11.06
CA LEU A 156 0.33 -29.43 12.15
C LEU A 156 1.45 -28.80 12.97
N TYR A 157 1.26 -28.70 14.27
CA TYR A 157 2.26 -28.13 15.17
C TYR A 157 2.26 -28.86 16.51
N TYR A 158 3.43 -28.91 17.14
CA TYR A 158 3.57 -29.52 18.45
C TYR A 158 3.54 -28.45 19.53
N ASP A 159 2.59 -28.57 20.45
CA ASP A 159 2.42 -27.62 21.54
C ASP A 159 1.80 -28.32 22.75
N ASP A 160 2.20 -27.90 23.95
CA ASP A 160 1.72 -28.49 25.20
C ASP A 160 1.89 -30.02 25.27
N GLY A 161 3.05 -30.51 24.82
CA GLY A 161 3.39 -31.94 24.88
C GLY A 161 2.61 -32.84 23.91
N ARG A 162 1.88 -32.28 22.93
CA ARG A 162 1.11 -33.05 21.95
C ARG A 162 1.08 -32.39 20.58
N TRP A 163 0.80 -33.21 19.56
CA TRP A 163 0.50 -32.70 18.21
C TRP A 163 -0.91 -32.11 18.15
N LYS A 164 -1.02 -30.96 17.49
CA LYS A 164 -2.28 -30.28 17.18
C LYS A 164 -2.41 -30.14 15.67
N ARG A 165 -3.66 -30.15 15.19
CA ARG A 165 -4.02 -29.99 13.77
C ARG A 165 -5.06 -28.88 13.65
N GLU A 166 -4.82 -27.93 12.76
CA GLU A 166 -5.79 -26.92 12.33
C GLU A 166 -6.01 -27.07 10.82
N GLN A 167 -7.27 -27.23 10.39
CA GLN A 167 -7.59 -27.27 8.96
C GLN A 167 -7.70 -25.83 8.43
N ILE A 168 -6.86 -25.51 7.44
CA ILE A 168 -6.85 -24.20 6.77
C ILE A 168 -7.94 -24.17 5.68
N GLY A 169 -8.13 -25.28 4.98
CA GLY A 169 -9.21 -25.42 4.02
C GLY A 169 -9.21 -26.78 3.37
N THR A 170 -10.29 -27.10 2.68
CA THR A 170 -10.52 -28.41 2.06
C THR A 170 -9.98 -28.50 0.63
N GLY A 171 -9.49 -27.40 0.05
CA GLY A 171 -9.06 -27.36 -1.35
C GLY A 171 -10.18 -27.45 -2.37
N GLU A 172 -9.82 -27.88 -3.58
CA GLU A 172 -10.77 -28.20 -4.64
C GLU A 172 -11.71 -29.31 -4.20
N GLN A 173 -13.00 -29.17 -4.50
CA GLN A 173 -14.01 -30.10 -4.03
C GLN A 173 -14.02 -31.36 -4.90
N ARG A 174 -14.18 -32.51 -4.25
CA ARG A 174 -14.36 -33.80 -4.94
C ARG A 174 -15.63 -33.76 -5.79
N LEU A 175 -15.50 -34.13 -7.07
CA LEU A 175 -16.64 -34.34 -7.95
C LEU A 175 -17.21 -35.76 -7.76
N PRO A 176 -18.53 -35.98 -7.98
CA PRO A 176 -19.18 -37.27 -7.74
C PRO A 176 -18.61 -38.45 -8.53
N ASP A 177 -18.00 -38.19 -9.69
CA ASP A 177 -17.41 -39.17 -10.60
C ASP A 177 -15.95 -39.51 -10.27
N GLN A 178 -15.32 -38.79 -9.35
CA GLN A 178 -13.94 -39.04 -8.94
C GLN A 178 -13.82 -40.19 -7.94
N LEU A 179 -12.94 -41.14 -8.25
CA LEU A 179 -12.71 -42.35 -7.47
C LEU A 179 -11.51 -42.21 -6.51
N ASP A 180 -11.60 -42.87 -5.35
CA ASP A 180 -10.52 -42.87 -4.36
C ASP A 180 -9.26 -43.61 -4.87
N ASP A 181 -9.43 -44.60 -5.74
CA ASP A 181 -8.40 -45.46 -6.32
C ASP A 181 -8.07 -45.13 -7.78
N SER A 182 -8.32 -43.88 -8.23
CA SER A 182 -7.99 -43.50 -9.61
C SER A 182 -6.53 -43.79 -9.95
N ILE A 183 -6.36 -44.49 -11.07
CA ILE A 183 -5.08 -44.84 -11.69
C ILE A 183 -4.75 -43.91 -12.87
N SER A 184 -5.51 -42.84 -13.06
CA SER A 184 -5.28 -41.90 -14.17
C SER A 184 -4.13 -40.94 -13.84
N PRO A 185 -3.07 -40.86 -14.67
CA PRO A 185 -2.00 -39.89 -14.46
C PRO A 185 -2.48 -38.48 -14.85
N GLY A 186 -2.76 -37.61 -13.87
CA GLY A 186 -3.06 -36.18 -14.09
C GLY A 186 -4.16 -35.61 -13.18
N SER A 187 -4.46 -34.31 -13.30
CA SER A 187 -5.36 -33.59 -12.38
C SER A 187 -6.85 -33.96 -12.48
N GLY A 188 -7.28 -34.67 -13.52
CA GLY A 188 -8.71 -34.91 -13.81
C GLY A 188 -9.49 -35.66 -12.71
N ASP A 189 -8.83 -36.56 -11.99
CA ASP A 189 -9.45 -37.42 -10.98
C ASP A 189 -9.02 -37.08 -9.54
N HIS A 190 -8.52 -35.87 -9.30
CA HIS A 190 -8.01 -35.46 -8.00
C HIS A 190 -8.72 -34.22 -7.47
N TRP A 191 -8.72 -34.10 -6.14
CA TRP A 191 -9.31 -32.99 -5.39
C TRP A 191 -8.40 -32.61 -4.22
N GLY A 192 -8.80 -31.60 -3.45
CA GLY A 192 -8.02 -31.08 -2.34
C GLY A 192 -6.93 -30.11 -2.81
N THR A 193 -5.74 -30.23 -2.25
CA THR A 193 -4.62 -29.33 -2.52
C THR A 193 -3.35 -30.12 -2.78
N GLY A 194 -2.64 -29.77 -3.85
CA GLY A 194 -1.38 -30.44 -4.20
C GLY A 194 -0.15 -29.79 -3.57
N SER A 195 -0.09 -28.46 -3.55
CA SER A 195 1.00 -27.72 -2.92
C SER A 195 0.48 -26.51 -2.17
N ALA A 196 1.16 -26.11 -1.11
CA ALA A 196 0.86 -24.89 -0.39
C ALA A 196 2.11 -24.31 0.29
N ASP A 197 2.13 -22.99 0.45
CA ASP A 197 3.17 -22.29 1.19
C ASP A 197 2.58 -21.10 1.97
N ILE A 198 3.29 -20.66 2.99
CA ILE A 198 2.88 -19.57 3.87
C ILE A 198 3.42 -18.23 3.37
N GLY A 199 2.62 -17.20 3.57
CA GLY A 199 2.92 -15.85 3.13
C GLY A 199 3.05 -14.86 4.28
N LYS A 200 4.10 -14.05 4.26
CA LYS A 200 4.32 -12.97 5.24
C LYS A 200 3.78 -11.63 4.75
N ILE A 201 3.03 -10.92 5.60
CA ILE A 201 2.62 -9.52 5.36
C ILE A 201 2.96 -8.67 6.59
N GLY A 202 3.86 -7.70 6.42
CA GLY A 202 4.31 -6.84 7.51
C GLY A 202 4.96 -7.65 8.64
N GLY A 203 4.38 -7.54 9.85
CA GLY A 203 4.82 -8.29 11.03
C GLY A 203 4.19 -9.69 11.18
N ASP A 204 3.16 -10.05 10.42
CA ASP A 204 2.52 -11.37 10.49
C ASP A 204 3.25 -12.35 9.55
N THR A 205 4.00 -13.30 10.12
CA THR A 205 4.79 -14.30 9.38
C THR A 205 3.94 -15.40 8.76
N PHE A 206 2.65 -15.48 9.10
CA PHE A 206 1.74 -16.50 8.60
C PHE A 206 0.41 -15.84 8.16
N ALA A 207 0.49 -14.76 7.39
CA ALA A 207 -0.65 -13.88 7.07
C ALA A 207 -1.65 -14.49 6.08
N TYR A 208 -1.15 -15.24 5.10
CA TYR A 208 -1.95 -15.98 4.12
C TYR A 208 -1.32 -17.33 3.82
N VAL A 209 -2.07 -18.25 3.22
CA VAL A 209 -1.55 -19.49 2.60
C VAL A 209 -1.87 -19.42 1.13
N ALA A 210 -0.88 -19.54 0.26
CA ALA A 210 -1.16 -19.78 -1.15
C ALA A 210 -1.11 -21.27 -1.44
N ALA A 211 -1.92 -21.73 -2.38
CA ALA A 211 -2.04 -23.14 -2.70
C ALA A 211 -2.27 -23.36 -4.19
N MET A 212 -1.79 -24.50 -4.68
CA MET A 212 -2.05 -25.01 -6.03
C MET A 212 -2.95 -26.24 -5.92
N GLU A 213 -4.05 -26.24 -6.67
CA GLU A 213 -5.15 -27.20 -6.51
C GLU A 213 -5.61 -27.78 -7.86
N PRO A 214 -5.91 -29.09 -7.96
CA PRO A 214 -5.68 -30.17 -6.99
C PRO A 214 -4.27 -30.77 -7.21
N PHE A 215 -4.07 -32.09 -7.03
CA PHE A 215 -2.81 -32.76 -7.41
C PHE A 215 -2.46 -32.48 -8.87
N HIS A 216 -1.22 -32.10 -9.16
CA HIS A 216 -0.77 -31.66 -10.50
C HIS A 216 -1.56 -30.47 -11.09
N SER A 217 -2.17 -29.71 -10.18
CA SER A 217 -2.88 -28.44 -10.22
C SER A 217 -3.21 -27.76 -11.55
N THR A 218 -4.43 -27.23 -11.61
CA THR A 218 -4.90 -26.31 -12.66
C THR A 218 -5.40 -24.97 -12.12
N ALA A 219 -5.46 -24.82 -10.79
CA ALA A 219 -5.91 -23.62 -10.12
C ALA A 219 -4.86 -23.09 -9.14
N ILE A 220 -4.76 -21.76 -9.07
CA ILE A 220 -3.99 -21.04 -8.05
C ILE A 220 -4.98 -20.40 -7.09
N THR A 221 -4.76 -20.63 -5.80
CA THR A 221 -5.66 -20.19 -4.74
C THR A 221 -4.91 -19.54 -3.59
N VAL A 222 -5.62 -18.74 -2.81
CA VAL A 222 -5.12 -18.17 -1.57
C VAL A 222 -6.16 -18.33 -0.45
N TYR A 223 -5.71 -18.73 0.72
CA TYR A 223 -6.46 -18.72 1.96
C TYR A 223 -6.05 -17.51 2.77
N ILE A 224 -7.02 -16.69 3.15
CA ILE A 224 -6.81 -15.51 3.99
C ILE A 224 -7.52 -15.70 5.33
N LYS A 225 -6.91 -15.20 6.41
CA LYS A 225 -7.55 -15.19 7.72
C LYS A 225 -8.74 -14.24 7.72
N ASP A 226 -9.88 -14.75 8.14
CA ASP A 226 -11.07 -13.99 8.48
C ASP A 226 -11.19 -13.97 10.02
N ASN A 227 -11.08 -12.77 10.60
CA ASN A 227 -11.22 -12.59 12.04
C ASN A 227 -12.70 -12.40 12.36
N HIS A 228 -13.42 -13.51 12.51
CA HIS A 228 -14.83 -13.47 12.87
C HIS A 228 -14.99 -13.33 14.39
N PRO A 229 -15.74 -12.33 14.89
CA PRO A 229 -15.82 -12.02 16.32
C PRO A 229 -16.41 -13.15 17.19
N ILE A 230 -17.13 -14.10 16.58
CA ILE A 230 -17.81 -15.22 17.29
C ILE A 230 -17.05 -16.55 17.15
N TYR A 231 -16.34 -16.78 16.04
CA TYR A 231 -15.78 -18.10 15.70
C TYR A 231 -14.24 -18.15 15.81
N GLY A 232 -13.59 -17.03 16.13
CA GLY A 232 -12.14 -16.93 16.15
C GLY A 232 -11.55 -16.75 14.76
N ARG A 233 -10.28 -17.15 14.58
CA ARG A 233 -9.61 -17.12 13.28
C ARG A 233 -10.18 -18.25 12.41
N THR A 234 -10.81 -17.88 11.31
CA THR A 234 -11.20 -18.83 10.25
C THR A 234 -10.43 -18.51 8.99
N TRP A 235 -10.29 -19.47 8.08
CA TRP A 235 -9.59 -19.28 6.83
C TRP A 235 -10.60 -19.30 5.68
N ARG A 236 -10.50 -18.32 4.78
CA ARG A 236 -11.37 -18.19 3.61
C ARG A 236 -10.58 -18.44 2.34
N ARG A 237 -11.04 -19.38 1.52
CA ARG A 237 -10.46 -19.73 0.22
C ARG A 237 -10.89 -18.76 -0.87
N HIS A 238 -9.94 -18.28 -1.67
CA HIS A 238 -10.16 -17.48 -2.86
C HIS A 238 -9.42 -18.11 -4.04
N VAL A 239 -10.11 -18.37 -5.15
CA VAL A 239 -9.49 -18.78 -6.41
C VAL A 239 -9.02 -17.54 -7.13
N LEU A 240 -7.73 -17.49 -7.47
CA LEU A 240 -7.11 -16.35 -8.14
C LEU A 240 -7.03 -16.55 -9.65
N ASP A 241 -6.69 -17.76 -10.07
CA ASP A 241 -6.60 -18.13 -11.48
C ASP A 241 -6.99 -19.60 -11.66
N ASN A 242 -7.55 -19.90 -12.83
CA ASN A 242 -7.96 -21.21 -13.28
C ASN A 242 -7.62 -21.35 -14.77
N GLN A 243 -6.34 -21.55 -15.07
CA GLN A 243 -5.85 -21.83 -16.43
C GLN A 243 -4.92 -23.04 -16.42
N ARG A 244 -5.14 -23.95 -17.39
CA ARG A 244 -4.35 -25.17 -17.64
C ARG A 244 -2.98 -24.85 -18.27
N ASN A 245 -2.15 -24.05 -17.61
CA ASN A 245 -0.80 -23.74 -18.07
C ASN A 245 0.25 -24.16 -17.02
N ASN A 246 1.00 -25.21 -17.38
CA ASN A 246 2.09 -25.77 -16.59
C ASN A 246 3.30 -24.82 -16.59
N ARG A 247 3.60 -24.19 -15.44
CA ARG A 247 4.95 -23.74 -15.10
C ARG A 247 5.31 -24.08 -13.66
N VAL A 248 6.61 -24.23 -13.46
CA VAL A 248 7.37 -25.17 -12.61
C VAL A 248 7.69 -24.64 -11.20
N GLU A 249 8.10 -25.54 -10.29
CA GLU A 249 8.72 -25.28 -8.97
C GLU A 249 9.72 -24.13 -8.94
N THR A 250 9.67 -23.34 -7.87
CA THR A 250 10.55 -22.18 -7.71
C THR A 250 11.02 -21.95 -6.28
N PRO A 251 12.16 -22.51 -5.88
CA PRO A 251 12.91 -22.04 -4.73
C PRO A 251 13.46 -20.62 -4.94
N THR A 252 13.29 -19.75 -3.93
CA THR A 252 13.76 -18.35 -3.96
C THR A 252 14.85 -18.09 -2.92
N ARG A 253 15.98 -17.49 -3.32
CA ARG A 253 17.06 -17.03 -2.40
C ARG A 253 18.04 -16.09 -3.11
N ASN A 254 18.87 -15.38 -2.34
CA ASN A 254 19.90 -14.45 -2.84
C ASN A 254 21.17 -15.13 -3.37
N PHE A 255 21.06 -15.83 -4.49
CA PHE A 255 22.17 -16.54 -5.15
C PHE A 255 23.25 -15.61 -5.71
N CYS A 256 22.85 -14.41 -6.12
CA CYS A 256 23.74 -13.39 -6.68
C CYS A 256 24.40 -12.54 -5.59
N GLY A 257 24.07 -12.74 -4.31
CA GLY A 257 24.57 -11.99 -3.15
C GLY A 257 24.44 -10.46 -3.29
N ASN A 258 23.34 -10.02 -3.92
CA ASN A 258 22.96 -8.62 -4.11
C ASN A 258 21.89 -8.17 -3.08
N GLY A 259 21.51 -9.06 -2.16
CA GLY A 259 20.53 -8.81 -1.11
C GLY A 259 19.08 -9.10 -1.54
N ARG A 260 18.86 -9.71 -2.71
CA ARG A 260 17.54 -9.92 -3.31
C ARG A 260 17.29 -11.41 -3.51
N ASN A 261 16.04 -11.83 -3.45
CA ASN A 261 15.68 -13.21 -3.78
C ASN A 261 15.70 -13.40 -5.31
N ASP A 262 16.62 -14.22 -5.79
CA ASP A 262 16.65 -14.80 -7.13
C ASP A 262 15.78 -16.07 -7.17
N LEU A 263 15.45 -16.53 -8.36
CA LEU A 263 14.56 -17.67 -8.61
C LEU A 263 15.34 -18.83 -9.24
N VAL A 264 15.26 -20.04 -8.70
CA VAL A 264 15.77 -21.24 -9.37
C VAL A 264 14.61 -22.12 -9.81
N SER A 265 14.66 -22.70 -11.00
CA SER A 265 13.67 -23.67 -11.49
C SER A 265 14.35 -24.86 -12.15
N ILE A 266 13.68 -26.02 -12.16
CA ILE A 266 14.10 -27.24 -12.84
C ILE A 266 12.97 -27.79 -13.72
N SER A 267 13.21 -27.97 -15.02
CA SER A 267 12.19 -28.48 -15.93
C SER A 267 11.60 -29.81 -15.46
N TYR A 268 10.27 -29.91 -15.49
CA TYR A 268 9.56 -31.16 -15.21
C TYR A 268 9.75 -32.15 -16.35
N ASN A 269 10.43 -33.27 -16.09
CA ASN A 269 10.72 -34.26 -17.12
C ASN A 269 10.72 -35.68 -16.54
N VAL A 270 9.51 -36.24 -16.40
CA VAL A 270 9.28 -37.58 -15.86
C VAL A 270 8.67 -38.46 -16.93
N LYS A 271 9.19 -39.68 -17.03
CA LYS A 271 8.70 -40.66 -17.98
C LYS A 271 7.29 -41.06 -17.55
N ASP A 272 6.39 -41.20 -18.52
CA ASP A 272 4.99 -41.62 -18.32
C ASP A 272 4.11 -40.61 -17.53
N TYR A 273 4.60 -39.38 -17.29
CA TYR A 273 3.82 -38.22 -16.84
C TYR A 273 3.87 -37.07 -17.86
N TYR A 274 4.97 -36.30 -17.85
CA TYR A 274 5.23 -35.21 -18.80
C TYR A 274 6.72 -35.10 -19.04
N ARG A 275 7.11 -34.89 -20.30
CA ARG A 275 8.51 -34.73 -20.71
C ARG A 275 8.70 -33.39 -21.39
N GLU A 276 9.40 -32.48 -20.72
CA GLU A 276 9.87 -31.25 -21.33
C GLU A 276 10.84 -31.55 -22.48
N ALA A 277 10.71 -30.83 -23.61
CA ALA A 277 11.50 -31.10 -24.80
C ALA A 277 12.99 -30.83 -24.60
N ASN A 278 13.33 -29.87 -23.73
CA ASN A 278 14.69 -29.48 -23.39
C ASN A 278 14.79 -29.25 -21.88
N PRO A 279 14.98 -30.30 -21.07
CA PRO A 279 14.98 -30.19 -19.62
C PRO A 279 16.24 -29.44 -19.12
N GLN A 280 16.04 -28.35 -18.38
CA GLN A 280 17.11 -27.48 -17.91
C GLN A 280 16.92 -27.10 -16.44
N VAL A 281 18.02 -26.71 -15.80
CA VAL A 281 18.01 -25.98 -14.51
C VAL A 281 18.34 -24.53 -14.83
N ALA A 282 17.48 -23.60 -14.43
CA ALA A 282 17.63 -22.18 -14.72
C ALA A 282 17.65 -21.35 -13.44
N LEU A 283 18.60 -20.42 -13.33
CA LEU A 283 18.62 -19.35 -12.33
C LEU A 283 18.16 -18.05 -13.00
N TYR A 284 17.04 -17.49 -12.55
CA TYR A 284 16.58 -16.17 -12.93
C TYR A 284 17.03 -15.15 -11.89
N LYS A 285 17.94 -14.26 -12.31
CA LYS A 285 18.51 -13.22 -11.47
C LYS A 285 17.48 -12.12 -11.25
N ASN A 286 17.29 -11.74 -9.99
CA ASN A 286 16.41 -10.63 -9.66
C ASN A 286 17.17 -9.30 -9.80
N GLU A 287 17.19 -8.77 -11.02
CA GLU A 287 17.83 -7.49 -11.34
C GLU A 287 16.99 -6.27 -10.95
N VAL A 288 15.75 -6.47 -10.51
CA VAL A 288 14.86 -5.38 -10.06
C VAL A 288 15.44 -4.78 -8.80
N CYS A 289 16.18 -3.68 -8.99
CA CYS A 289 16.55 -2.76 -7.94
C CYS A 289 15.27 -2.02 -7.55
N GLN A 290 14.49 -2.58 -6.63
CA GLN A 290 13.75 -1.67 -5.77
C GLN A 290 14.81 -1.05 -4.87
N PRO A 291 15.12 0.25 -5.00
CA PRO A 291 15.96 0.91 -4.00
C PRO A 291 15.39 0.56 -2.62
N PRO A 292 16.23 0.39 -1.57
CA PRO A 292 15.71 0.24 -0.23
C PRO A 292 14.65 1.31 -0.05
N ARG A 293 13.39 0.90 0.15
CA ARG A 293 12.27 1.85 0.15
C ARG A 293 12.67 2.97 1.09
N PRO A 294 12.73 4.24 0.63
CA PRO A 294 13.11 5.31 1.52
C PRO A 294 12.22 5.23 2.77
N ARG A 295 12.85 5.24 3.95
CA ARG A 295 12.16 5.00 5.24
C ARG A 295 10.98 5.95 5.39
N ALA A 296 11.18 7.20 4.96
CA ALA A 296 10.13 8.18 4.73
C ALA A 296 9.71 8.12 3.26
N ARG A 297 8.42 7.86 3.00
CA ARG A 297 7.85 7.97 1.66
C ARG A 297 6.40 8.38 1.73
N ILE A 298 5.97 9.19 0.76
CA ILE A 298 4.56 9.50 0.56
C ILE A 298 3.95 8.37 -0.26
N VAL A 299 2.91 7.72 0.26
CA VAL A 299 2.22 6.60 -0.41
C VAL A 299 0.84 7.05 -0.85
N GLY A 300 0.54 6.89 -2.14
CA GLY A 300 -0.81 7.11 -2.68
C GLY A 300 -1.65 5.85 -2.69
N THR A 301 -2.96 6.01 -2.51
CA THR A 301 -4.00 5.03 -2.83
C THR A 301 -5.31 5.77 -3.11
N LEU A 302 -6.42 5.04 -3.21
CA LEU A 302 -7.75 5.56 -3.43
C LEU A 302 -8.64 5.37 -2.19
N TRP A 303 -9.56 6.31 -1.98
CA TRP A 303 -10.73 6.13 -1.14
C TRP A 303 -11.95 6.57 -1.96
N GLY A 304 -12.76 5.62 -2.41
CA GLY A 304 -13.83 5.91 -3.37
C GLY A 304 -13.26 6.53 -4.64
N ASN A 305 -13.69 7.75 -4.97
CA ASN A 305 -13.23 8.52 -6.14
C ASN A 305 -12.19 9.61 -5.76
N GLU A 306 -11.63 9.54 -4.56
CA GLU A 306 -10.69 10.54 -4.02
C GLU A 306 -9.30 9.95 -3.83
N GLY A 307 -8.29 10.83 -3.89
CA GLY A 307 -6.91 10.47 -3.60
C GLY A 307 -6.71 10.33 -2.10
N MET A 308 -6.13 9.21 -1.66
CA MET A 308 -5.69 9.02 -0.28
C MET A 308 -4.17 9.11 -0.22
N VAL A 309 -3.65 10.11 0.48
CA VAL A 309 -2.23 10.44 0.56
C VAL A 309 -1.72 10.15 1.96
N TYR A 310 -0.95 9.06 2.09
CA TYR A 310 -0.28 8.72 3.35
C TYR A 310 1.09 9.38 3.42
N LEU A 311 1.28 10.22 4.43
CA LEU A 311 2.48 11.01 4.68
C LEU A 311 3.26 10.42 5.86
N PRO A 312 4.59 10.29 5.79
CA PRO A 312 5.37 9.91 6.97
C PRO A 312 5.20 10.96 8.08
N ASP A 313 5.11 10.53 9.34
CA ASP A 313 5.11 11.47 10.48
C ASP A 313 6.47 12.19 10.54
N PRO A 314 6.52 13.53 10.37
CA PRO A 314 7.79 14.24 10.29
C PRO A 314 8.65 14.05 11.54
N ARG A 315 8.04 13.88 12.73
CA ARG A 315 8.74 13.64 14.00
C ARG A 315 9.51 12.32 14.03
N LYS A 316 9.12 11.37 13.19
CA LYS A 316 9.74 10.03 13.08
C LYS A 316 10.77 9.96 11.96
N MET A 317 10.85 10.98 11.10
CA MET A 317 11.86 11.08 10.07
C MET A 317 13.22 11.36 10.71
N LYS A 318 14.25 10.64 10.28
CA LYS A 318 15.64 10.90 10.69
C LYS A 318 16.18 12.07 9.89
N LYS A 319 17.14 12.80 10.46
CA LYS A 319 17.81 13.92 9.78
C LYS A 319 18.40 13.54 8.42
N ASN A 320 18.84 12.29 8.27
CA ASN A 320 19.41 11.77 7.02
C ASN A 320 18.35 11.31 6.01
N ASP A 321 17.07 11.20 6.38
CA ASP A 321 16.01 10.81 5.43
C ASP A 321 15.71 11.93 4.43
N GLY A 322 16.04 13.19 4.77
CA GLY A 322 15.77 14.37 3.95
C GLY A 322 14.28 14.66 3.76
N PRO A 323 13.92 15.78 3.12
CA PRO A 323 12.53 16.05 2.74
C PRO A 323 12.03 15.08 1.68
N VAL A 324 10.74 14.76 1.72
CA VAL A 324 10.07 13.94 0.68
C VAL A 324 8.89 14.72 0.10
N SER A 325 8.61 14.52 -1.19
CA SER A 325 7.56 15.27 -1.89
C SER A 325 6.80 14.42 -2.91
N ARG A 326 5.58 14.83 -3.25
CA ARG A 326 4.76 14.21 -4.29
C ARG A 326 3.82 15.24 -4.91
N ASP A 327 3.82 15.32 -6.24
CA ASP A 327 2.85 16.15 -6.98
C ASP A 327 1.44 15.59 -6.81
N LEU A 328 0.45 16.46 -6.65
CA LEU A 328 -0.95 16.06 -6.45
C LEU A 328 -1.79 16.40 -7.68
N ILE A 329 -1.92 17.70 -7.97
CA ILE A 329 -2.87 18.18 -8.95
C ILE A 329 -2.47 19.59 -9.41
N MET A 330 -2.77 19.91 -10.66
CA MET A 330 -2.81 21.28 -11.13
C MET A 330 -4.27 21.76 -11.19
N VAL A 331 -4.59 22.89 -10.57
CA VAL A 331 -5.92 23.52 -10.64
C VAL A 331 -5.76 25.01 -10.89
N ALA A 332 -6.45 25.55 -11.89
CA ALA A 332 -6.37 26.96 -12.27
C ALA A 332 -4.91 27.45 -12.42
N ASN A 333 -4.09 26.65 -13.09
CA ASN A 333 -2.64 26.85 -13.29
C ASN A 333 -1.77 26.81 -12.02
N TYR A 334 -2.30 26.50 -10.84
CA TYR A 334 -1.48 26.21 -9.67
C TYR A 334 -1.14 24.73 -9.62
N ASN A 335 0.13 24.39 -9.80
CA ASN A 335 0.64 23.06 -9.46
C ASN A 335 0.75 22.95 -7.93
N ILE A 336 0.03 21.99 -7.37
CA ILE A 336 -0.05 21.73 -5.94
C ILE A 336 0.71 20.44 -5.63
N ARG A 337 1.75 20.57 -4.81
CA ARG A 337 2.61 19.48 -4.36
C ARG A 337 2.57 19.39 -2.84
N VAL A 338 2.52 18.18 -2.30
CA VAL A 338 2.70 17.96 -0.87
C VAL A 338 4.15 17.63 -0.56
N GLU A 339 4.67 18.17 0.53
CA GLU A 339 6.04 17.97 0.98
C GLU A 339 6.07 17.72 2.50
N VAL A 340 6.99 16.85 2.93
CA VAL A 340 7.19 16.50 4.34
C VAL A 340 8.65 16.71 4.70
N TYR A 341 8.88 17.51 5.73
CA TYR A 341 10.20 17.94 6.18
C TYR A 341 10.51 17.42 7.59
N PRO A 342 11.67 16.76 7.81
CA PRO A 342 12.09 16.37 9.15
C PRO A 342 12.37 17.60 10.04
N PRO A 343 12.33 17.45 11.37
CA PRO A 343 12.61 18.53 12.30
C PRO A 343 13.96 19.20 12.06
N GLY A 344 13.97 20.54 12.09
CA GLY A 344 15.16 21.36 11.92
C GLY A 344 15.71 21.44 10.48
N SER A 345 14.94 20.98 9.50
CA SER A 345 15.27 21.15 8.08
C SER A 345 15.18 22.60 7.62
N GLN A 346 15.73 22.89 6.44
CA GLN A 346 15.55 24.15 5.74
C GLN A 346 14.70 23.93 4.49
N LEU A 347 13.88 24.92 4.18
CA LEU A 347 12.99 24.96 3.04
C LEU A 347 13.32 26.21 2.25
N ARG A 348 13.65 26.08 0.96
CA ARG A 348 13.85 27.25 0.10
C ARG A 348 12.66 27.45 -0.83
N PRO A 349 11.96 28.58 -0.75
CA PRO A 349 10.93 28.92 -1.73
C PRO A 349 11.58 29.38 -3.03
N ASP A 350 10.98 29.00 -4.15
CA ASP A 350 11.23 29.54 -5.48
C ASP A 350 10.24 30.70 -5.66
N GLY A 351 10.76 31.92 -5.80
CA GLY A 351 9.97 33.15 -5.66
C GLY A 351 8.63 33.13 -6.41
N GLU A 352 7.58 33.64 -5.77
CA GLU A 352 6.17 33.72 -6.23
C GLU A 352 5.22 32.56 -5.91
N GLU A 353 5.69 31.49 -5.27
CA GLU A 353 4.81 30.40 -4.82
C GLU A 353 4.17 30.65 -3.44
N GLY A 354 3.07 29.93 -3.17
CA GLY A 354 2.40 29.91 -1.88
C GLY A 354 2.78 28.68 -1.05
N ILE A 355 3.01 28.87 0.24
CA ILE A 355 3.30 27.81 1.21
C ILE A 355 2.14 27.70 2.20
N LYS A 356 1.41 26.58 2.15
CA LYS A 356 0.36 26.26 3.11
C LYS A 356 0.78 25.12 4.02
N VAL A 357 0.88 25.37 5.31
CA VAL A 357 1.21 24.32 6.28
C VAL A 357 -0.01 23.45 6.55
N LEU A 358 0.17 22.12 6.58
CA LEU A 358 -0.86 21.17 7.00
C LEU A 358 -0.62 20.61 8.41
N TYR A 359 0.65 20.51 8.82
CA TYR A 359 1.05 20.04 10.15
C TYR A 359 2.41 20.63 10.54
N GLY A 360 2.63 20.87 11.84
CA GLY A 360 3.87 21.45 12.35
C GLY A 360 3.94 22.95 12.12
N SER A 361 5.14 23.49 11.90
CA SER A 361 5.31 24.92 11.60
C SER A 361 6.59 25.23 10.84
N ILE A 362 6.57 26.39 10.17
CA ILE A 362 7.69 26.96 9.43
C ILE A 362 7.90 28.39 9.91
N GLY A 363 9.12 28.75 10.26
CA GLY A 363 9.53 30.13 10.52
C GLY A 363 9.98 30.83 9.24
N ASP A 364 9.33 31.95 8.94
CA ASP A 364 9.71 32.95 7.94
C ASP A 364 10.18 34.23 8.67
N VAL A 365 10.78 35.16 7.92
CA VAL A 365 11.19 36.49 8.42
C VAL A 365 10.01 37.29 8.97
N ASP A 366 8.80 37.07 8.42
CA ASP A 366 7.57 37.74 8.82
C ASP A 366 6.83 37.05 9.98
N GLY A 367 7.33 35.89 10.42
CA GLY A 367 6.76 35.13 11.53
C GLY A 367 6.56 33.65 11.21
N GLU A 368 5.80 32.98 12.06
CA GLU A 368 5.61 31.53 11.99
C GLU A 368 4.34 31.17 11.21
N LEU A 369 4.50 30.42 10.12
CA LEU A 369 3.43 29.79 9.36
C LEU A 369 2.95 28.53 10.09
N LYS A 370 1.62 28.40 10.23
CA LYS A 370 0.95 27.30 10.93
C LYS A 370 -0.22 26.75 10.12
N PRO A 371 -0.70 25.53 10.45
CA PRO A 371 -1.87 24.95 9.81
C PRO A 371 -3.11 25.84 9.89
N LEU A 372 -3.34 26.43 11.07
CA LEU A 372 -4.50 27.26 11.36
C LEU A 372 -4.07 28.62 11.93
N TRP A 373 -4.79 29.68 11.55
CA TRP A 373 -4.54 31.03 12.03
C TRP A 373 -5.21 31.31 13.37
N LYS A 374 -4.51 32.06 14.24
CA LYS A 374 -5.03 32.43 15.57
C LYS A 374 -6.00 33.60 15.55
N LYS A 375 -5.87 34.55 14.61
CA LYS A 375 -6.76 35.71 14.57
C LYS A 375 -8.12 35.31 13.98
N PRO A 376 -9.21 35.86 14.52
CA PRO A 376 -10.54 35.61 14.00
C PRO A 376 -10.69 36.23 12.59
N PHE A 377 -11.66 35.71 11.86
CA PHE A 377 -12.25 36.34 10.70
C PHE A 377 -12.66 37.80 11.02
N PRO A 378 -12.51 38.77 10.09
CA PRO A 378 -12.17 38.64 8.66
C PRO A 378 -10.68 38.87 8.36
N ARG A 379 -9.78 38.56 9.32
CA ARG A 379 -8.34 38.73 9.09
C ARG A 379 -7.91 37.93 7.85
N ARG A 380 -7.06 38.52 7.01
CA ARG A 380 -6.48 37.89 5.81
C ARG A 380 -5.01 37.56 6.03
N TYR A 381 -4.56 36.49 5.40
CA TYR A 381 -3.20 36.01 5.43
C TYR A 381 -2.72 35.73 4.01
N ASN A 382 -1.46 36.07 3.72
CA ASN A 382 -0.82 35.74 2.46
C ASN A 382 -0.02 34.46 2.64
N LEU A 383 -0.15 33.52 1.70
CA LEU A 383 0.64 32.30 1.68
C LEU A 383 1.99 32.47 0.99
N LYS A 384 2.19 33.59 0.26
CA LYS A 384 3.50 33.95 -0.26
C LYS A 384 4.43 34.28 0.90
N THR A 385 5.62 33.72 0.85
CA THR A 385 6.69 33.97 1.82
C THR A 385 7.56 35.12 1.37
N SER A 386 8.10 35.87 2.33
CA SER A 386 8.84 37.11 2.06
C SER A 386 10.35 36.91 2.05
N GLY A 387 10.83 35.76 2.57
CA GLY A 387 12.23 35.48 2.82
C GLY A 387 12.89 34.47 1.88
N GLY A 388 14.21 34.33 2.06
CA GLY A 388 15.05 33.27 1.49
C GLY A 388 14.80 31.92 2.17
N ASP A 389 15.81 31.32 2.80
CA ASP A 389 15.64 30.01 3.44
C ASP A 389 14.69 30.08 4.65
N LEU A 390 13.62 29.29 4.61
CA LEU A 390 12.61 29.13 5.64
C LEU A 390 13.00 27.99 6.60
N SER A 391 12.82 28.23 7.90
CA SER A 391 13.23 27.28 8.94
C SER A 391 12.09 26.35 9.34
N VAL A 392 12.30 25.04 9.27
CA VAL A 392 11.31 24.07 9.74
C VAL A 392 11.44 23.87 11.24
N SER A 393 10.31 23.74 11.94
CA SER A 393 10.27 23.48 13.39
C SER A 393 11.26 22.41 13.85
N GLN A 394 12.01 22.71 14.90
CA GLN A 394 13.03 21.82 15.48
C GLN A 394 12.44 20.60 16.19
N THR A 395 11.16 20.62 16.53
CA THR A 395 10.51 19.56 17.33
C THR A 395 9.49 18.77 16.54
N THR A 396 8.70 19.44 15.69
CA THR A 396 7.58 18.79 14.98
C THR A 396 7.91 18.39 13.56
N GLY A 397 8.92 19.00 12.93
CA GLY A 397 9.01 19.02 11.46
C GLY A 397 7.82 19.77 10.86
N ALA A 398 7.55 19.56 9.57
CA ALA A 398 6.39 20.14 8.90
C ALA A 398 5.86 19.26 7.76
N VAL A 399 4.55 19.36 7.52
CA VAL A 399 3.90 18.95 6.28
C VAL A 399 3.38 20.22 5.61
N ILE A 400 3.65 20.41 4.32
CA ILE A 400 3.16 21.56 3.56
C ILE A 400 2.53 21.17 2.24
N LEU A 401 1.69 22.06 1.74
CA LEU A 401 1.36 22.19 0.33
C LEU A 401 2.16 23.37 -0.23
N ARG A 402 2.84 23.12 -1.34
CA ARG A 402 3.50 24.13 -2.17
C ARG A 402 2.60 24.39 -3.38
N LEU A 403 2.23 25.66 -3.58
CA LEU A 403 1.33 26.10 -4.64
C LEU A 403 2.11 27.00 -5.60
N LYS A 404 2.57 26.44 -6.72
CA LYS A 404 3.34 27.16 -7.73
C LYS A 404 2.48 27.45 -8.95
N HIS A 405 2.39 28.73 -9.33
CA HIS A 405 1.65 29.13 -10.53
C HIS A 405 2.47 28.83 -11.80
N ASN A 406 1.87 28.12 -12.75
CA ASN A 406 2.44 27.75 -14.05
C ASN A 406 1.71 28.53 -15.15
N GLY A 407 2.18 29.74 -15.44
CA GLY A 407 1.59 30.62 -16.45
C GLY A 407 1.52 32.07 -15.96
N GLU A 408 0.70 32.90 -16.62
CA GLU A 408 0.51 34.30 -16.23
C GLU A 408 -0.30 34.44 -14.92
N PRO A 409 0.27 34.97 -13.82
CA PRO A 409 -0.39 35.04 -12.51
C PRO A 409 -1.68 35.89 -12.48
N THR A 410 -1.92 36.71 -13.50
CA THR A 410 -3.09 37.58 -13.65
C THR A 410 -4.19 36.95 -14.52
N ARG A 411 -4.07 35.67 -14.88
CA ARG A 411 -5.07 35.00 -15.71
C ARG A 411 -6.38 34.79 -14.95
N HIS A 412 -7.47 35.20 -15.61
CA HIS A 412 -8.85 34.98 -15.15
C HIS A 412 -9.58 34.03 -16.12
N TRP A 413 -10.62 33.36 -15.63
CA TRP A 413 -11.36 32.35 -16.39
C TRP A 413 -12.82 32.78 -16.58
N CYS A 414 -13.31 32.78 -17.82
CA CYS A 414 -14.72 33.03 -18.10
C CYS A 414 -15.58 31.79 -17.79
N PRO A 415 -16.87 31.92 -17.41
CA PRO A 415 -17.77 30.79 -17.15
C PRO A 415 -17.89 29.75 -18.27
N GLN A 416 -17.66 30.18 -19.52
CA GLN A 416 -17.70 29.31 -20.71
C GLN A 416 -16.39 28.55 -20.93
N GLU A 417 -15.30 28.97 -20.30
CA GLU A 417 -13.99 28.32 -20.38
C GLU A 417 -13.91 27.21 -19.35
N LYS A 418 -13.24 26.11 -19.72
CA LYS A 418 -12.93 25.06 -18.75
C LYS A 418 -11.72 25.50 -17.93
N VAL A 419 -11.91 25.66 -16.61
CA VAL A 419 -10.78 25.87 -15.67
C VAL A 419 -9.82 24.69 -15.81
N PRO A 420 -8.52 24.92 -16.04
CA PRO A 420 -7.56 23.85 -16.26
C PRO A 420 -7.41 23.00 -15.01
N VAL A 421 -7.52 21.68 -15.21
CA VAL A 421 -7.27 20.65 -14.19
C VAL A 421 -6.41 19.57 -14.83
N GLU A 422 -5.32 19.21 -14.17
CA GLU A 422 -4.50 18.07 -14.54
C GLU A 422 -4.17 17.25 -13.29
N ASN A 423 -4.46 15.95 -13.31
CA ASN A 423 -4.04 15.08 -12.23
C ASN A 423 -2.57 14.69 -12.38
N LEU A 424 -1.76 15.12 -11.40
CA LEU A 424 -0.33 14.86 -11.34
C LEU A 424 0.01 13.72 -10.38
N PHE A 425 -0.97 13.24 -9.60
CA PHE A 425 -0.83 12.17 -8.64
C PHE A 425 -0.75 10.80 -9.33
N ASN A 426 0.46 10.43 -9.74
CA ASN A 426 0.77 9.11 -10.26
C ASN A 426 0.81 8.10 -9.09
N MET A 427 0.07 6.99 -9.19
CA MET A 427 0.06 5.85 -8.24
C MET A 427 0.47 4.51 -8.90
N ASP A 428 1.27 4.56 -9.96
CA ASP A 428 1.84 3.38 -10.64
C ASP A 428 2.73 2.56 -9.70
N ASP A 429 3.34 3.21 -8.71
CA ASP A 429 4.14 2.55 -7.66
C ASP A 429 3.32 1.56 -6.80
N VAL A 430 2.00 1.68 -6.82
CA VAL A 430 1.05 0.75 -6.20
C VAL A 430 0.10 0.09 -7.21
N GLY A 431 0.33 0.29 -8.51
CA GLY A 431 -0.44 -0.34 -9.59
C GLY A 431 -1.83 0.26 -9.84
N LEU A 432 -2.08 1.51 -9.42
CA LEU A 432 -3.41 2.15 -9.53
C LEU A 432 -3.53 3.23 -10.62
N GLY A 433 -2.45 3.56 -11.33
CA GLY A 433 -2.50 4.58 -12.38
C GLY A 433 -2.65 6.01 -11.86
N LYS A 434 -3.29 6.86 -12.66
CA LYS A 434 -3.68 8.23 -12.28
C LYS A 434 -5.17 8.30 -11.98
N LEU A 435 -5.55 9.13 -11.03
CA LEU A 435 -6.95 9.39 -10.70
C LEU A 435 -7.57 10.38 -11.71
N ASP A 436 -8.86 10.24 -12.02
CA ASP A 436 -9.60 11.19 -12.89
C ASP A 436 -10.46 12.12 -12.02
N LEU A 437 -9.89 13.26 -11.63
CA LEU A 437 -10.60 14.31 -10.87
C LEU A 437 -11.11 15.37 -11.84
N LYS A 438 -12.40 15.71 -11.70
CA LYS A 438 -13.07 16.72 -12.52
C LYS A 438 -14.05 17.54 -11.71
N PHE A 439 -14.24 18.78 -12.12
CA PHE A 439 -15.33 19.61 -11.62
C PHE A 439 -16.69 19.06 -12.07
N ILE A 440 -17.59 18.91 -11.11
CA ILE A 440 -18.98 18.50 -11.29
C ILE A 440 -19.84 19.67 -10.83
N GLN A 441 -20.87 20.03 -11.61
CA GLN A 441 -21.79 21.09 -11.18
C GLN A 441 -22.52 20.62 -9.92
N VAL A 442 -22.63 21.50 -8.92
CA VAL A 442 -23.10 21.09 -7.59
C VAL A 442 -24.51 20.46 -7.64
N LYS A 443 -25.38 20.94 -8.53
CA LYS A 443 -26.71 20.34 -8.77
C LYS A 443 -26.69 18.86 -9.18
N ASP A 444 -25.61 18.41 -9.81
CA ASP A 444 -25.44 17.04 -10.29
C ASP A 444 -24.77 16.15 -9.24
N THR A 445 -24.39 16.70 -8.08
CA THR A 445 -23.94 15.91 -6.93
C THR A 445 -25.14 15.35 -6.17
N TRP A 446 -24.93 14.27 -5.42
CA TRP A 446 -26.02 13.62 -4.66
C TRP A 446 -26.61 14.50 -3.55
N TRP A 447 -25.92 15.57 -3.14
CA TRP A 447 -26.32 16.47 -2.06
C TRP A 447 -26.69 17.88 -2.54
N GLY A 448 -26.43 18.24 -3.80
CA GLY A 448 -26.49 19.62 -4.26
C GLY A 448 -27.70 19.99 -5.14
N ALA A 449 -28.70 19.10 -5.28
CA ALA A 449 -29.87 19.32 -6.16
C ALA A 449 -30.54 20.69 -5.96
N ASP A 450 -30.62 21.17 -4.72
CA ASP A 450 -31.26 22.46 -4.41
C ASP A 450 -30.54 23.67 -5.00
N PHE A 451 -29.28 23.57 -5.44
CA PHE A 451 -28.52 24.66 -6.04
C PHE A 451 -29.00 25.05 -7.46
N GLY A 452 -29.84 24.22 -8.09
CA GLY A 452 -30.41 24.51 -9.41
C GLY A 452 -29.32 24.79 -10.45
N ASP A 453 -29.60 25.65 -11.44
CA ASP A 453 -28.67 25.93 -12.54
C ASP A 453 -27.56 26.94 -12.20
N ALA A 454 -27.24 27.16 -10.92
CA ALA A 454 -26.13 28.01 -10.53
C ALA A 454 -24.81 27.52 -11.14
N HIS A 455 -23.99 28.45 -11.63
CA HIS A 455 -22.61 28.16 -12.10
C HIS A 455 -21.72 27.92 -10.87
N PHE A 456 -21.95 26.80 -10.20
CA PHE A 456 -21.28 26.41 -8.96
C PHE A 456 -20.82 24.97 -9.11
N PHE A 457 -19.52 24.74 -8.98
CA PHE A 457 -18.91 23.43 -9.21
C PHE A 457 -18.06 23.02 -8.03
N ASN A 458 -18.05 21.71 -7.77
CA ASN A 458 -17.18 21.06 -6.80
C ASN A 458 -16.28 20.07 -7.52
N MET A 459 -15.03 19.99 -7.10
CA MET A 459 -14.15 18.88 -7.41
C MET A 459 -13.61 18.33 -6.10
N THR A 460 -13.96 17.08 -5.83
CA THR A 460 -13.38 16.29 -4.75
C THR A 460 -11.86 16.20 -4.90
N GLY A 461 -11.14 15.84 -3.85
CA GLY A 461 -9.69 15.89 -3.93
C GLY A 461 -8.98 14.82 -3.13
N PHE A 462 -8.25 15.26 -2.11
CA PHE A 462 -7.24 14.44 -1.45
C PHE A 462 -7.43 14.41 0.07
N HIS A 463 -7.40 13.21 0.64
CA HIS A 463 -7.29 13.01 2.08
C HIS A 463 -5.82 12.86 2.46
N PHE A 464 -5.36 13.64 3.43
CA PHE A 464 -4.02 13.53 3.99
C PHE A 464 -4.06 12.81 5.33
N ARG A 465 -3.30 11.72 5.46
CA ARG A 465 -3.19 10.94 6.69
C ARG A 465 -1.76 10.60 7.00
N PHE A 466 -1.42 10.47 8.28
CA PHE A 466 -0.12 9.91 8.64
C PHE A 466 -0.02 8.43 8.27
N LEU A 467 1.13 8.02 7.73
CA LEU A 467 1.38 6.67 7.24
C LEU A 467 1.39 5.66 8.40
N GLU A 468 1.94 6.05 9.55
CA GLU A 468 2.19 5.15 10.68
C GLU A 468 0.94 4.86 11.50
N ASN A 469 0.13 5.88 11.81
CA ASN A 469 -1.03 5.73 12.69
C ASN A 469 -2.37 5.97 11.97
N LYS A 470 -2.35 6.31 10.67
CA LYS A 470 -3.54 6.58 9.85
C LYS A 470 -4.41 7.73 10.35
N GLN A 471 -3.88 8.57 11.23
CA GLN A 471 -4.58 9.75 11.74
C GLN A 471 -4.84 10.73 10.60
N ASN A 472 -6.07 11.24 10.54
CA ASN A 472 -6.46 12.24 9.56
C ASN A 472 -5.83 13.60 9.88
N ILE A 473 -5.31 14.26 8.85
CA ILE A 473 -4.71 15.60 8.97
C ILE A 473 -5.69 16.62 8.43
N ALA A 474 -5.98 16.51 7.14
CA ALA A 474 -6.93 17.36 6.44
C ALA A 474 -7.50 16.64 5.22
N HIS A 475 -8.67 17.08 4.78
CA HIS A 475 -9.22 16.79 3.46
C HIS A 475 -9.12 18.06 2.59
N MET A 476 -8.74 17.92 1.33
CA MET A 476 -8.57 19.01 0.37
C MET A 476 -9.52 18.83 -0.80
N GLN A 477 -10.27 19.87 -1.13
CA GLN A 477 -11.15 19.91 -2.30
C GLN A 477 -11.15 21.29 -2.95
N PHE A 478 -11.77 21.41 -4.13
CA PHE A 478 -11.76 22.63 -4.92
C PHE A 478 -13.17 23.02 -5.36
N TRP A 479 -13.34 24.32 -5.58
CA TRP A 479 -14.63 24.90 -5.90
C TRP A 479 -14.51 26.00 -6.94
N ILE A 480 -15.58 26.16 -7.74
CA ILE A 480 -15.72 27.25 -8.71
C ILE A 480 -17.07 27.91 -8.49
N ALA A 481 -17.10 29.23 -8.40
CA ALA A 481 -18.32 30.02 -8.37
C ALA A 481 -18.30 31.06 -9.49
N GLY A 482 -19.33 31.04 -10.34
CA GLY A 482 -19.52 32.04 -11.38
C GLY A 482 -19.96 33.39 -10.82
N PRO A 483 -20.04 34.42 -11.67
CA PRO A 483 -20.39 35.78 -11.25
C PRO A 483 -21.69 35.85 -10.43
N ASN A 484 -21.66 36.57 -9.30
CA ASN A 484 -22.77 36.75 -8.36
C ASN A 484 -23.35 35.46 -7.74
N VAL A 485 -22.67 34.32 -7.86
CA VAL A 485 -23.11 33.06 -7.24
C VAL A 485 -22.88 33.12 -5.74
N ASP A 486 -23.95 32.86 -4.97
CA ASP A 486 -23.91 32.66 -3.52
C ASP A 486 -23.88 31.15 -3.23
N CYS A 487 -22.82 30.68 -2.58
CA CYS A 487 -22.60 29.27 -2.26
C CYS A 487 -23.43 28.79 -1.06
N ARG A 488 -24.33 29.64 -0.55
CA ARG A 488 -25.30 29.45 0.53
C ARG A 488 -24.68 29.31 1.92
N LEU A 489 -25.35 29.96 2.86
CA LEU A 489 -25.01 29.90 4.29
C LEU A 489 -25.15 28.49 4.86
N HIS A 490 -24.09 28.02 5.49
CA HIS A 490 -24.01 26.74 6.20
C HIS A 490 -23.14 26.87 7.47
N ASP A 491 -23.13 25.85 8.32
CA ASP A 491 -22.47 25.91 9.65
C ASP A 491 -21.77 24.60 10.07
N HIS A 492 -21.55 23.67 9.14
CA HIS A 492 -20.87 22.39 9.38
C HIS A 492 -21.40 21.63 10.60
N SER A 493 -22.71 21.68 10.83
CA SER A 493 -23.34 20.98 11.97
C SER A 493 -23.39 19.46 11.80
N ASP A 494 -23.22 18.96 10.58
CA ASP A 494 -23.24 17.56 10.15
C ASP A 494 -21.88 16.85 10.23
N ASN A 495 -20.77 17.59 10.03
CA ASN A 495 -19.41 17.04 9.99
C ASN A 495 -18.41 17.86 10.83
N SER A 496 -17.39 17.20 11.38
CA SER A 496 -16.48 17.82 12.34
C SER A 496 -15.09 18.10 11.76
N PHE A 497 -14.86 19.32 11.27
CA PHE A 497 -13.55 19.78 10.80
C PHE A 497 -13.36 21.28 11.08
N LYS A 498 -12.12 21.75 10.92
CA LYS A 498 -11.75 23.17 10.92
C LYS A 498 -11.35 23.54 9.50
N GLU A 499 -12.20 24.23 8.78
CA GLU A 499 -11.94 24.63 7.40
C GLU A 499 -11.24 25.99 7.25
N LEU A 500 -10.41 26.08 6.22
CA LEU A 500 -9.89 27.32 5.67
C LEU A 500 -9.95 27.30 4.14
N HIS A 501 -10.20 28.46 3.55
CA HIS A 501 -10.26 28.63 2.11
C HIS A 501 -9.11 29.50 1.60
N THR A 502 -8.43 28.99 0.58
CA THR A 502 -7.38 29.69 -0.15
C THR A 502 -7.85 30.00 -1.56
N CYS A 503 -7.87 31.29 -1.93
CA CYS A 503 -8.22 31.71 -3.28
C CYS A 503 -7.11 31.33 -4.27
N LEU A 504 -7.47 30.73 -5.40
CA LEU A 504 -6.59 30.43 -6.52
C LEU A 504 -6.84 31.39 -7.69
N SER A 505 -8.09 31.76 -7.95
CA SER A 505 -8.45 32.78 -8.93
C SER A 505 -9.59 33.63 -8.41
N GLN A 506 -9.44 34.95 -8.54
CA GLN A 506 -10.42 35.94 -8.11
C GLN A 506 -11.09 36.53 -9.35
N GLY A 507 -12.39 36.26 -9.54
CA GLY A 507 -13.12 36.62 -10.75
C GLY A 507 -13.48 38.10 -10.85
N SER A 508 -13.41 38.83 -9.74
CA SER A 508 -13.91 40.21 -9.62
C SER A 508 -12.85 41.19 -9.08
N SER A 509 -11.57 40.90 -9.29
CA SER A 509 -10.40 41.64 -8.75
C SER A 509 -10.40 43.14 -9.04
N GLN A 510 -11.02 43.59 -10.14
CA GLN A 510 -11.10 45.01 -10.52
C GLN A 510 -12.19 45.81 -9.78
N HIS A 511 -13.05 45.15 -9.02
CA HIS A 511 -14.10 45.80 -8.25
C HIS A 511 -13.60 46.24 -6.85
N LYS A 512 -14.37 47.13 -6.20
CA LYS A 512 -14.17 47.49 -4.78
C LYS A 512 -14.15 46.23 -3.92
N GLU A 513 -13.35 46.22 -2.85
CA GLU A 513 -13.21 45.08 -1.95
C GLU A 513 -14.56 44.49 -1.50
N THR A 514 -15.56 45.33 -1.21
CA THR A 514 -16.91 44.91 -0.79
C THR A 514 -17.65 44.09 -1.85
N CYS A 515 -17.24 44.19 -3.12
CA CYS A 515 -17.81 43.51 -4.27
C CYS A 515 -16.95 42.38 -4.80
N GLN A 516 -15.79 42.15 -4.21
CA GLN A 516 -14.92 41.05 -4.63
C GLN A 516 -15.48 39.71 -4.14
N GLY A 517 -15.07 38.63 -4.79
CA GLY A 517 -15.35 37.28 -4.33
C GLY A 517 -14.65 36.97 -3.01
N GLY A 518 -15.31 36.23 -2.12
CA GLY A 518 -14.70 35.87 -0.86
C GLY A 518 -15.66 35.31 0.16
N MET A 519 -15.14 35.15 1.38
CA MET A 519 -15.89 34.59 2.50
C MET A 519 -16.71 35.66 3.20
N TRP A 520 -17.93 35.29 3.58
CA TRP A 520 -18.85 36.08 4.37
C TRP A 520 -19.25 35.30 5.63
N ALA A 521 -19.19 35.97 6.77
CA ALA A 521 -19.66 35.44 8.06
C ALA A 521 -20.37 36.56 8.83
N PRO A 522 -21.16 36.29 9.88
CA PRO A 522 -21.90 37.31 10.60
C PRO A 522 -20.96 38.30 11.28
N LYS A 523 -21.39 39.52 11.56
CA LYS A 523 -20.64 40.39 12.48
C LYS A 523 -20.51 39.73 13.85
N GLU A 524 -19.46 40.07 14.61
CA GLU A 524 -19.17 39.49 15.92
C GLU A 524 -20.38 39.46 16.87
N LYS A 525 -21.20 40.53 16.88
CA LYS A 525 -22.44 40.62 17.67
C LYS A 525 -23.51 39.56 17.34
N TYR A 526 -23.40 38.91 16.18
CA TYR A 526 -24.32 37.89 15.67
C TYR A 526 -23.70 36.49 15.58
N TYR A 527 -22.44 36.30 15.98
CA TYR A 527 -21.76 35.00 15.84
C TYR A 527 -22.47 33.84 16.54
N ASN A 528 -23.09 34.10 17.69
CA ASN A 528 -23.81 33.07 18.45
C ASN A 528 -25.28 32.88 18.01
N GLU A 529 -25.75 33.59 16.97
CA GLU A 529 -27.12 33.42 16.49
C GLU A 529 -27.28 32.10 15.69
N PRO A 530 -28.44 31.44 15.76
CA PRO A 530 -28.72 30.25 14.96
C PRO A 530 -28.64 30.54 13.45
N LEU A 531 -28.24 29.53 12.66
CA LEU A 531 -28.11 29.62 11.20
C LEU A 531 -29.35 30.19 10.52
N ASP A 532 -30.56 29.81 10.95
CA ASP A 532 -31.82 30.29 10.36
C ASP A 532 -32.03 31.80 10.57
N GLU A 533 -31.56 32.37 11.67
CA GLU A 533 -31.65 33.81 11.90
C GLU A 533 -30.65 34.57 11.02
N ILE A 534 -29.44 34.04 10.86
CA ILE A 534 -28.45 34.59 9.91
C ILE A 534 -28.99 34.55 8.48
N LYS A 535 -29.64 33.45 8.07
CA LYS A 535 -30.32 33.33 6.77
C LYS A 535 -31.40 34.41 6.61
N ARG A 536 -32.28 34.59 7.61
CA ARG A 536 -33.31 35.64 7.59
C ARG A 536 -32.72 37.05 7.46
N ARG A 537 -31.60 37.34 8.13
CA ARG A 537 -30.90 38.63 8.00
C ARG A 537 -30.35 38.82 6.59
N ARG A 538 -29.68 37.79 6.05
CA ARG A 538 -29.16 37.79 4.68
C ARG A 538 -30.28 37.98 3.65
N ASP A 539 -31.44 37.34 3.84
CA ASP A 539 -32.57 37.43 2.91
C ASP A 539 -33.21 38.82 2.84
N LYS A 540 -33.03 39.68 3.86
CA LYS A 540 -33.40 41.10 3.78
C LYS A 540 -32.65 41.81 2.65
N CYS A 541 -31.46 41.32 2.32
CA CYS A 541 -30.66 41.86 1.23
C CYS A 541 -31.06 41.32 -0.15
N SER A 542 -31.62 40.12 -0.19
CA SER A 542 -31.94 39.39 -1.42
C SER A 542 -33.29 39.73 -2.04
N GLN A 543 -34.04 40.69 -1.49
CA GLN A 543 -35.38 41.05 -1.98
C GLN A 543 -35.41 41.81 -3.33
N GLY A 544 -34.25 42.17 -3.89
CA GLY A 544 -34.14 42.64 -5.28
C GLY A 544 -33.19 41.72 -6.04
N GLY A 545 -33.62 41.13 -7.16
CA GLY A 545 -32.77 40.27 -7.99
C GLY A 545 -31.52 41.01 -8.46
N HIS A 546 -30.42 40.88 -7.73
CA HIS A 546 -29.22 41.68 -7.95
C HIS A 546 -28.42 41.10 -9.12
N LYS A 547 -28.45 41.80 -10.26
CA LYS A 547 -27.46 41.63 -11.35
C LYS A 547 -26.11 42.30 -11.04
N GLY A 548 -26.02 43.02 -9.91
CA GLY A 548 -24.85 43.76 -9.46
C GLY A 548 -24.33 43.30 -8.10
N CYS A 549 -23.34 44.01 -7.58
CA CYS A 549 -22.67 43.71 -6.31
C CYS A 549 -23.63 43.63 -5.12
N GLN A 550 -23.67 42.48 -4.44
CA GLN A 550 -24.51 42.24 -3.24
C GLN A 550 -23.88 42.78 -1.94
N GLY A 551 -22.57 43.06 -1.96
CA GLY A 551 -21.79 43.37 -0.77
C GLY A 551 -22.31 44.52 0.12
N PRO A 552 -22.58 45.73 -0.43
CA PRO A 552 -22.97 46.90 0.38
C PRO A 552 -24.17 46.68 1.29
N CYS A 553 -25.08 45.80 0.90
CA CYS A 553 -26.29 45.52 1.64
C CYS A 553 -26.12 44.33 2.61
N LEU A 554 -25.21 43.39 2.31
CA LEU A 554 -24.82 42.33 3.24
C LEU A 554 -23.95 42.85 4.39
N GLU A 555 -23.16 43.90 4.16
CA GLU A 555 -22.28 44.52 5.14
C GLU A 555 -22.99 45.04 6.39
N ASP A 556 -24.31 45.24 6.37
CA ASP A 556 -25.07 45.59 7.58
C ASP A 556 -25.06 44.46 8.62
N TYR A 557 -25.06 43.20 8.15
CA TYR A 557 -25.25 42.01 8.96
C TYR A 557 -24.03 41.09 8.99
N LEU A 558 -23.28 41.05 7.89
CA LEU A 558 -22.15 40.16 7.67
C LEU A 558 -20.85 40.96 7.53
N GLU A 559 -19.74 40.34 7.86
CA GLU A 559 -18.38 40.80 7.56
C GLU A 559 -17.88 40.11 6.31
N HIS A 560 -17.23 40.88 5.44
CA HIS A 560 -16.65 40.39 4.21
C HIS A 560 -15.14 40.19 4.35
N CYS A 561 -14.63 39.09 3.81
CA CYS A 561 -13.21 38.82 3.66
C CYS A 561 -12.91 38.51 2.19
N PRO A 562 -12.60 39.53 1.36
CA PRO A 562 -12.23 39.32 -0.03
C PRO A 562 -10.82 38.73 -0.12
N LEU A 563 -10.69 37.64 -0.87
CA LEU A 563 -9.44 36.88 -0.98
C LEU A 563 -8.85 37.00 -2.38
N GLN A 564 -7.65 37.55 -2.47
CA GLN A 564 -6.83 37.52 -3.69
C GLN A 564 -6.14 36.17 -3.85
N PRO A 565 -5.63 35.81 -5.05
CA PRO A 565 -4.89 34.56 -5.24
C PRO A 565 -3.77 34.39 -4.21
N LEU A 566 -3.64 33.18 -3.67
CA LEU A 566 -2.75 32.80 -2.55
C LEU A 566 -3.03 33.53 -1.23
N GLN A 567 -4.23 34.09 -1.03
CA GLN A 567 -4.69 34.56 0.26
C GLN A 567 -5.68 33.58 0.90
N GLU A 568 -5.64 33.54 2.22
CA GLU A 568 -6.49 32.72 3.08
C GLU A 568 -7.13 33.58 4.18
N HIS A 569 -8.34 33.22 4.61
CA HIS A 569 -9.02 33.90 5.71
C HIS A 569 -8.60 33.39 7.10
N GLY A 570 -8.86 34.17 8.13
CA GLY A 570 -8.66 33.80 9.53
C GLY A 570 -9.73 32.83 10.05
N ARG A 571 -9.67 32.52 11.35
CA ARG A 571 -10.58 31.55 11.97
C ARG A 571 -12.04 32.03 11.93
N ILE A 572 -12.93 31.25 11.32
CA ILE A 572 -14.40 31.48 11.36
C ILE A 572 -15.07 30.72 12.51
N TRP A 573 -14.58 29.52 12.85
CA TRP A 573 -15.20 28.71 13.92
C TRP A 573 -15.06 29.36 15.30
N HIS A 574 -16.02 29.01 16.17
CA HIS A 574 -16.03 29.47 17.55
C HIS A 574 -14.83 28.93 18.32
N ALA A 575 -14.22 29.83 19.10
CA ALA A 575 -13.18 29.50 20.05
C ALA A 575 -13.49 30.09 21.42
N ASP A 576 -13.06 29.41 22.48
CA ASP A 576 -13.18 29.92 23.84
C ASP A 576 -12.19 31.07 24.11
N HIS A 577 -12.21 31.60 25.34
CA HIS A 577 -11.32 32.69 25.75
C HIS A 577 -9.82 32.32 25.68
N TYR A 578 -9.48 31.02 25.68
CA TYR A 578 -8.12 30.52 25.52
C TYR A 578 -7.75 30.24 24.06
N GLY A 579 -8.68 30.45 23.12
CA GLY A 579 -8.49 30.17 21.70
C GLY A 579 -8.67 28.69 21.34
N GLN A 580 -9.21 27.86 22.23
CA GLN A 580 -9.50 26.47 21.95
C GLN A 580 -10.81 26.33 21.16
N THR A 581 -10.86 25.34 20.29
CA THR A 581 -12.03 25.09 19.43
C THR A 581 -13.25 24.68 20.27
N VAL A 582 -14.39 25.33 20.04
CA VAL A 582 -15.65 24.99 20.69
C VAL A 582 -16.37 23.90 19.87
N TYR A 583 -16.90 22.89 20.56
CA TYR A 583 -17.66 21.80 19.95
C TYR A 583 -19.13 21.88 20.35
N ARG A 584 -20.01 21.53 19.40
CA ARG A 584 -21.43 21.31 19.64
C ARG A 584 -21.66 20.01 20.43
N LYS A 585 -22.87 19.81 20.95
CA LYS A 585 -23.26 18.59 21.67
C LYS A 585 -23.09 17.31 20.83
N ASN A 586 -23.29 17.39 19.52
CA ASN A 586 -23.08 16.29 18.58
C ASN A 586 -21.59 16.09 18.18
N LYS A 587 -20.66 16.77 18.88
CA LYS A 587 -19.20 16.68 18.71
C LYS A 587 -18.67 17.25 17.40
N THR A 588 -19.45 18.07 16.68
CA THR A 588 -18.93 18.86 15.54
C THR A 588 -18.33 20.17 16.01
N VAL A 589 -17.36 20.70 15.26
CA VAL A 589 -16.79 22.02 15.50
C VAL A 589 -17.89 23.06 15.31
N SER A 590 -18.02 24.01 16.25
CA SER A 590 -19.08 25.02 16.23
C SER A 590 -18.71 26.17 15.30
N TYR A 591 -19.58 26.50 14.34
CA TYR A 591 -19.42 27.61 13.40
C TYR A 591 -20.63 28.55 13.44
N PRO A 592 -20.43 29.86 13.20
CA PRO A 592 -21.52 30.72 12.75
C PRO A 592 -21.92 30.38 11.30
N GLY A 593 -23.09 30.83 10.85
CA GLY A 593 -23.49 30.66 9.45
C GLY A 593 -22.58 31.46 8.50
N HIS A 594 -21.90 30.80 7.56
CA HIS A 594 -20.94 31.43 6.64
C HIS A 594 -21.09 30.89 5.22
N THR A 595 -20.57 31.63 4.24
CA THR A 595 -20.67 31.29 2.81
C THR A 595 -19.56 31.96 1.99
N TRP A 596 -19.20 31.39 0.84
CA TRP A 596 -18.49 32.10 -0.22
C TRP A 596 -19.50 32.77 -1.15
N ILE A 597 -19.29 34.04 -1.48
CA ILE A 597 -20.09 34.75 -2.49
C ILE A 597 -19.14 35.30 -3.53
N ALA A 598 -19.37 34.94 -4.79
CA ALA A 598 -18.61 35.47 -5.91
C ALA A 598 -19.07 36.90 -6.26
N GLY A 599 -18.11 37.75 -6.61
CA GLY A 599 -18.39 39.11 -7.06
C GLY A 599 -19.08 39.17 -8.43
N PRO A 600 -19.53 40.37 -8.86
CA PRO A 600 -20.00 40.56 -10.22
C PRO A 600 -18.82 40.55 -11.20
N GLY A 601 -19.11 40.37 -12.49
CA GLY A 601 -18.10 40.45 -13.55
C GLY A 601 -18.23 39.32 -14.56
N PRO A 602 -17.25 39.18 -15.46
CA PRO A 602 -17.28 38.16 -16.51
C PRO A 602 -16.51 36.88 -16.14
N HIS A 603 -15.87 36.81 -14.97
CA HIS A 603 -14.99 35.68 -14.62
C HIS A 603 -15.47 34.93 -13.38
N VAL A 604 -14.97 33.71 -13.22
CA VAL A 604 -15.28 32.84 -12.08
C VAL A 604 -14.25 32.98 -10.96
N ASP A 605 -14.68 32.74 -9.73
CA ASP A 605 -13.80 32.46 -8.60
C ASP A 605 -13.39 31.00 -8.61
N VAL A 606 -12.15 30.70 -8.23
CA VAL A 606 -11.65 29.34 -7.99
C VAL A 606 -10.93 29.33 -6.65
N TRP A 607 -11.27 28.40 -5.76
CA TRP A 607 -10.60 28.27 -4.47
C TRP A 607 -10.39 26.82 -4.05
N MET A 608 -9.41 26.65 -3.16
CA MET A 608 -9.10 25.41 -2.47
C MET A 608 -9.68 25.49 -1.05
N ALA A 609 -10.40 24.45 -0.62
CA ALA A 609 -10.83 24.28 0.77
C ALA A 609 -9.96 23.21 1.44
N LEU A 610 -9.49 23.50 2.66
CA LEU A 610 -8.77 22.56 3.50
C LEU A 610 -9.53 22.33 4.80
N GLU A 611 -10.02 21.11 4.98
CA GLU A 611 -10.82 20.66 6.12
C GLU A 611 -9.94 19.90 7.09
N PHE A 612 -9.35 20.60 8.06
CA PHE A 612 -8.50 19.99 9.06
C PHE A 612 -9.33 19.15 10.03
N ASP A 613 -8.83 17.98 10.43
CA ASP A 613 -9.52 17.13 11.42
C ASP A 613 -9.81 17.97 12.69
N GLY A 614 -11.09 18.05 13.06
CA GLY A 614 -11.53 18.82 14.22
C GLY A 614 -10.75 18.42 15.48
N LYS A 615 -10.52 17.12 15.67
CA LYS A 615 -9.89 16.54 16.86
C LYS A 615 -8.37 16.65 16.86
N LEU A 616 -7.75 16.93 15.71
CA LEU A 616 -6.31 17.06 15.62
C LEU A 616 -5.86 18.34 16.33
N GLN A 617 -5.03 18.17 17.35
CA GLN A 617 -4.28 19.28 17.94
C GLN A 617 -3.09 19.57 17.03
N LEU A 618 -3.11 20.76 16.42
CA LEU A 618 -2.19 21.25 15.40
C LEU A 618 -1.23 22.29 15.98
#